data_AF-A0AAW6NA61-F1
#
_entry.id   AF-A0AAW6NA61-F1
#
_cell.length_a   1.000
_cell.length_b   1.000
_cell.length_c   1.000
_cell.angle_alpha   90.00
_cell.angle_beta   90.00
_cell.angle_gamma   90.00
#
_symmetry.space_group_name_H-M   'P 1'
#
loop_
_entity.id
_entity.type
_entity.pdbx_description
1 polymer ?
#
loop_
_entity_poly.entity_id
_entity_poly.type
_entity_poly.pdbx_seq_one_letter_code
_entity_poly.pdbx_strand_id
1 'polypeptide(L)' 'MSVTKTIMATFVGNPHFRQPYAANLNQAYDQLEQLVARINVEMTFVEVMDDLQVLEDA' A
#
# COMPACT_ATOMS: atom_id res chain seq x y z
N MET A 1 -10.66 -1.80 -9.37
CA MET A 1 -9.87 -0.57 -9.15
C MET A 1 -9.92 -0.28 -7.65
N SER A 2 -8.81 -0.36 -6.92
CA SER A 2 -8.82 -0.07 -5.47
C SER A 2 -8.57 1.41 -5.22
N VAL A 3 -9.21 1.98 -4.18
CA VAL A 3 -9.05 3.37 -3.76
C VAL A 3 -7.57 3.71 -3.55
N THR A 4 -6.83 2.80 -2.92
CA THR A 4 -5.38 2.90 -2.71
C THR A 4 -4.61 3.09 -4.03
N LYS A 5 -4.92 2.30 -5.07
CA LYS A 5 -4.25 2.41 -6.37
C LYS A 5 -4.55 3.75 -7.03
N THR A 6 -5.79 4.25 -6.91
CA THR A 6 -6.17 5.57 -7.41
C THR A 6 -5.41 6.68 -6.70
N ILE A 7 -5.31 6.65 -5.37
CA ILE A 7 -4.57 7.64 -4.58
C ILE A 7 -3.08 7.62 -4.99
N MET A 8 -2.43 6.46 -5.02
CA MET A 8 -1.03 6.35 -5.45
C MET A 8 -0.81 6.92 -6.86
N ALA A 9 -1.75 6.67 -7.78
CA ALA A 9 -1.69 7.22 -9.13
C ALA A 9 -1.78 8.75 -9.17
N THR A 10 -2.48 9.40 -8.22
CA THR A 10 -2.52 10.87 -8.14
C THR A 10 -1.18 11.50 -7.81
N PHE A 11 -0.34 10.83 -7.01
CA PHE A 11 1.03 11.28 -6.75
C PHE A 11 1.89 11.10 -7.99
N VAL A 12 1.85 9.92 -8.63
CA VAL A 12 2.63 9.63 -9.85
C VAL A 12 2.28 10.58 -11.00
N GLY A 13 1.00 10.96 -11.12
CA GLY A 13 0.53 11.91 -12.13
C GLY A 13 0.80 13.39 -11.79
N ASN A 14 1.32 13.70 -10.60
CA ASN A 14 1.61 15.07 -10.21
C ASN A 14 2.94 15.53 -10.85
N PRO A 15 2.99 16.65 -11.61
CA PRO A 15 4.22 17.14 -12.25
C PRO A 15 5.37 17.45 -11.29
N HIS A 16 5.06 17.71 -10.02
CA HIS A 16 6.05 18.01 -8.98
C HIS A 16 6.56 16.75 -8.26
N PHE A 17 6.01 15.58 -8.58
CA PHE A 17 6.41 14.34 -7.95
C PHE A 17 7.89 14.03 -8.21
N ARG A 18 8.58 13.58 -7.15
CA ARG A 18 10.03 13.32 -7.09
C ARG A 18 10.92 14.52 -7.38
N GLN A 19 10.36 15.73 -7.49
CA GLN A 19 11.16 16.94 -7.66
C GLN A 19 11.83 17.33 -6.33
N PRO A 20 13.09 17.84 -6.34
CA PRO A 20 13.84 18.14 -5.12
C PRO A 20 13.17 19.19 -4.21
N TYR A 21 12.46 20.15 -4.82
CA TYR A 21 11.76 21.20 -4.07
C TYR A 21 10.44 20.73 -3.44
N ALA A 22 9.92 19.58 -3.87
CA ALA A 22 8.62 19.05 -3.43
C ALA A 22 8.78 18.04 -2.28
N ALA A 23 9.64 18.35 -1.30
CA ALA A 23 10.01 17.43 -0.21
C ALA A 23 8.79 16.86 0.52
N ASN A 24 7.81 17.69 0.87
CA ASN A 24 6.61 17.26 1.57
C ASN A 24 5.76 16.29 0.73
N LEU A 25 5.65 16.54 -0.58
CA LEU A 25 4.90 15.67 -1.51
C LEU A 25 5.58 14.30 -1.62
N ASN A 26 6.90 14.29 -1.76
CA ASN A 26 7.68 13.07 -1.89
C ASN A 26 7.62 12.25 -0.60
N GLN A 27 7.78 12.91 0.55
CA GLN A 27 7.67 12.27 1.86
C GLN A 27 6.27 11.66 2.07
N ALA A 28 5.20 12.38 1.69
CA ALA A 28 3.85 11.86 1.81
C ALA A 28 3.62 10.61 0.96
N TYR A 29 4.18 10.56 -0.26
CA TYR A 29 4.15 9.35 -1.09
C TYR A 29 4.92 8.20 -0.44
N ASP A 30 6.15 8.43 0.02
CA ASP A 30 6.98 7.38 0.61
C ASP A 30 6.32 6.79 1.88
N GLN A 31 5.68 7.62 2.71
CA GLN A 31 4.90 7.17 3.87
C GLN A 31 3.68 6.34 3.47
N LEU A 32 2.96 6.77 2.41
CA LEU A 32 1.81 6.05 1.91
C LEU A 32 2.22 4.69 1.32
N GLU A 33 3.31 4.64 0.56
CA GLU A 33 3.86 3.41 -0.01
C GLU A 33 4.20 2.38 1.07
N GLN A 34 4.84 2.82 2.16
CA GLN A 34 5.14 1.97 3.32
C GLN A 34 3.87 1.45 4.00
N LEU A 35 2.85 2.30 4.16
CA LEU A 35 1.57 1.88 4.75
C LEU A 35 0.88 0.80 3.90
N VAL A 36 0.89 0.98 2.58
CA VAL A 36 0.30 0.01 1.65
C VAL A 36 1.05 -1.31 1.68
N ALA A 37 2.38 -1.28 1.70
CA ALA A 37 3.19 -2.48 1.82
C ALA A 37 2.88 -3.25 3.11
N ARG A 38 2.75 -2.54 4.24
CA ARG A 38 2.39 -3.14 5.53
C ARG A 38 1.02 -3.78 5.51
N ILE A 39 0.00 -3.08 5.03
CA ILE A 39 -1.38 -3.59 4.97
C ILE A 39 -1.46 -4.83 4.08
N ASN A 40 -0.76 -4.84 2.94
CA ASN A 40 -0.76 -6.01 2.05
C ASN A 40 -0.15 -7.24 2.72
N VAL A 41 0.93 -7.09 3.49
CA VAL A 41 1.53 -8.18 4.27
C VAL A 41 0.57 -8.67 5.36
N GLU A 42 -0.05 -7.76 6.10
CA GLU A 42 -1.01 -8.11 7.16
C GLU A 42 -2.22 -8.86 6.59
N MET A 43 -2.78 -8.44 5.45
CA MET A 43 -3.88 -9.15 4.77
C MET A 43 -3.44 -10.53 4.28
N THR A 44 -2.26 -10.65 3.67
CA THR A 44 -1.72 -11.95 3.22
C THR A 44 -1.58 -12.92 4.40
N PHE A 45 -1.19 -12.44 5.58
CA PHE A 45 -1.05 -13.28 6.76
C PHE A 45 -2.40 -13.77 7.29
N VAL A 46 -3.42 -12.90 7.32
CA VAL A 46 -4.79 -13.28 7.73
C VAL A 46 -5.37 -14.32 6.77
N GLU A 47 -5.24 -14.13 5.46
CA GLU A 47 -5.72 -15.09 4.46
C GLU A 47 -5.06 -16.47 4.63
N VAL A 48 -3.73 -16.50 4.86
CA VAL A 48 -3.01 -17.76 5.12
C VAL A 48 -3.45 -18.41 6.44
N MET A 49 -3.73 -17.64 7.48
CA MET A 49 -4.24 -18.19 8.75
C MET A 49 -5.64 -18.78 8.59
N ASP A 50 -6.53 -18.11 7.87
CA ASP A 50 -7.88 -18.62 7.58
C ASP A 50 -7.80 -19.94 6.78
N ASP A 51 -6.95 -20.01 5.76
CA ASP A 51 -6.73 -21.23 4.97
C ASP A 51 -6.18 -22.39 5.82
N LEU A 52 -5.25 -22.12 6.74
CA LEU A 52 -4.71 -23.13 7.65
C LEU A 52 -5.76 -23.64 8.64
N GLN A 53 -6.61 -22.76 9.17
CA GLN A 53 -7.65 -23.14 10.11
C GLN A 53 -8.70 -24.05 9.46
N VAL A 54 -9.07 -23.78 8.20
CA VAL A 54 -9.97 -24.65 7.43
C VAL A 54 -9.38 -26.05 7.20
N LEU A 55 -8.05 -26.17 7.07
CA LEU A 55 -7.38 -27.46 6.91
C LEU A 55 -7.23 -28.24 8.22
N GLU A 56 -7.15 -27.58 9.38
CA GLU A 56 -7.11 -28.24 10.69
C GLU A 56 -8.48 -28.81 11.12
N ASP A 57 -9.58 -28.20 10.66
CA ASP A 57 -10.95 -28.60 10.98
C ASP A 57 -11.51 -29.73 10.06
N ALA A 58 -10.73 -30.22 9.08
CA ALA A 58 -11.13 -31.23 8.08
C ALA A 58 -10.52 -32.62 8.35
#